data_AF-A0A6C0E1G7-F1
#
_entry.id   AF-A0A6C0E1G7-F1
#
_cell.length_a   1.000
_cell.length_b   1.000
_cell.length_c   1.000
_cell.angle_alpha   90.00
_cell.angle_beta   90.00
_cell.angle_gamma   90.00
#
_symmetry.space_group_name_H-M   'P 1'
#
loop_
_entity.id
_entity.type
_entity.pdbx_description
1 polymer ?
#
loop_
_entity_poly.entity_id
_entity_poly.type
_entity_poly.pdbx_seq_one_letter_code
_entity_poly.pdbx_strand_id
1 'polypeptide(L)'
;MSKLYKNMKMVGSVFMIAIVFYLASRLVYYLYSLKNKNGFSNYSLDHAGLYPRADTVPILTGDYKYTGNKNVSDNSYSEIWWHYPIFKEGSYKQITNNLRYWKNPDEGTCVRAEFCGALYEDQENKSNIVLPLPESPDGPGPRVNYYRTDVNVFPHTTNDFPGLY
;
A
#
# COMPACT_ATOMS: atom_id res chain seq x y z
N MET A 1 -47.59 45.71 -58.33
CA MET A 1 -47.69 45.14 -56.95
C MET A 1 -46.76 43.96 -56.68
N SER A 2 -46.47 43.06 -57.64
CA SER A 2 -45.68 41.84 -57.40
C SER A 2 -44.19 42.04 -57.08
N LYS A 3 -43.55 43.10 -57.61
CA LYS A 3 -42.11 43.37 -57.41
C LYS A 3 -41.81 43.91 -56.00
N LEU A 4 -42.66 44.80 -55.48
CA LEU A 4 -42.58 45.33 -54.12
C LEU A 4 -42.74 44.24 -53.05
N TYR A 5 -43.70 43.32 -53.24
CA TYR A 5 -43.92 42.19 -52.34
C TYR A 5 -42.75 41.20 -52.31
N LYS A 6 -42.14 40.92 -53.47
CA LYS A 6 -40.93 40.08 -53.55
C LYS A 6 -39.74 40.71 -52.83
N ASN A 7 -39.55 42.02 -52.98
CA ASN A 7 -38.47 42.73 -52.28
C ASN A 7 -38.69 42.75 -50.77
N MET A 8 -39.93 42.96 -50.30
CA MET A 8 -40.26 42.94 -48.87
C MET A 8 -40.07 41.55 -48.24
N LYS A 9 -40.44 40.48 -48.96
CA LYS A 9 -40.15 39.09 -48.55
C LYS A 9 -38.66 38.77 -48.53
N MET A 10 -37.90 39.28 -49.50
CA MET A 10 -36.45 39.10 -49.57
C MET A 10 -35.76 39.80 -48.39
N VAL A 11 -36.14 41.04 -48.08
CA VAL A 11 -35.61 41.78 -46.92
C VAL A 11 -35.94 41.08 -45.60
N GLY A 12 -37.18 40.60 -45.43
CA GLY A 12 -37.56 39.83 -44.24
C GLY A 12 -36.78 38.53 -44.08
N SER A 13 -36.52 37.81 -45.18
CA SER A 13 -35.71 36.58 -45.16
C SER A 13 -34.25 36.86 -44.78
N VAL A 14 -33.65 37.91 -45.34
CA VAL A 14 -32.28 38.33 -45.00
C VAL A 14 -32.16 38.71 -43.53
N PHE A 15 -33.15 39.43 -42.98
CA PHE A 15 -33.18 39.80 -41.56
C PHE A 15 -33.28 38.57 -40.64
N MET A 16 -34.14 37.59 -40.99
CA MET A 16 -34.25 36.34 -40.24
C MET A 16 -32.95 35.54 -40.25
N ILE A 17 -32.27 35.47 -41.40
CA ILE A 17 -30.97 34.80 -41.53
C ILE A 17 -29.93 35.50 -40.63
N ALA A 18 -29.90 36.83 -40.59
CA ALA A 18 -28.98 37.59 -39.73
C ALA A 18 -29.21 37.31 -38.24
N ILE A 19 -30.47 37.20 -37.80
CA ILE A 19 -30.81 36.83 -36.42
C ILE A 19 -30.32 35.43 -36.08
N VAL A 20 -30.51 34.45 -36.99
CA VAL A 20 -30.05 33.07 -36.79
C VAL A 20 -28.53 33.03 -36.63
N PHE A 21 -27.77 33.76 -37.45
CA PHE A 21 -26.31 33.84 -37.32
C PHE A 21 -25.89 34.49 -36.00
N TYR A 22 -26.58 35.56 -35.57
CA TYR A 22 -26.31 36.18 -34.28
C TYR A 22 -26.52 35.20 -33.12
N LEU A 23 -27.65 34.49 -33.08
CA LEU A 23 -27.95 33.50 -32.05
C LEU A 23 -26.96 32.33 -32.06
N ALA A 24 -26.60 31.82 -33.24
CA ALA A 24 -25.60 30.77 -33.39
C ALA A 24 -24.23 31.20 -32.85
N SER A 25 -23.79 32.43 -33.14
CA SER A 25 -22.52 32.96 -32.62
C SER A 25 -22.50 33.04 -31.09
N ARG A 26 -23.62 33.44 -30.46
CA ARG A 26 -23.75 33.51 -29.00
C ARG A 26 -23.73 32.12 -28.37
N LEU A 27 -24.36 31.15 -29.01
CA LEU A 27 -24.34 29.75 -28.57
C LEU A 27 -22.92 29.17 -28.63
N VAL A 28 -22.19 29.39 -29.71
CA VAL A 28 -20.79 28.94 -29.86
C VAL A 28 -19.89 29.56 -28.78
N TYR A 29 -20.03 30.86 -28.52
CA TYR A 29 -19.29 31.54 -27.45
C TYR A 29 -19.60 30.94 -26.06
N TYR A 30 -20.87 30.66 -25.78
CA TYR A 30 -21.29 30.05 -24.53
C TYR A 30 -20.70 28.64 -24.33
N LEU A 31 -20.73 27.79 -25.37
CA LEU A 31 -20.13 26.46 -25.33
C LEU A 31 -18.60 26.50 -25.15
N TYR A 32 -17.93 27.47 -25.78
CA TYR A 32 -16.51 27.70 -25.58
C TYR A 32 -16.18 28.14 -24.14
N SER A 33 -17.02 29.01 -23.55
CA SER A 33 -16.88 29.43 -22.16
C SER A 33 -17.04 28.26 -21.18
N LEU A 34 -17.96 27.32 -21.44
CA LEU A 34 -18.11 26.12 -20.62
C LEU A 34 -16.87 25.23 -20.66
N LYS A 35 -16.24 25.06 -21.84
CA LYS A 35 -15.00 24.27 -21.97
C LYS A 35 -13.82 24.88 -21.21
N ASN A 36 -13.80 26.20 -21.06
CA ASN A 36 -12.73 26.93 -20.38
C ASN A 36 -12.99 27.15 -18.88
N LYS A 37 -14.19 26.81 -18.37
CA LYS A 37 -14.51 26.79 -16.93
C LYS A 37 -14.30 25.41 -16.32
N ASN A 38 -13.17 24.78 -16.59
CA ASN A 38 -12.70 23.69 -15.73
C ASN A 38 -12.25 24.34 -14.43
N GLY A 39 -13.04 24.22 -13.35
CA GLY A 39 -12.77 24.78 -12.02
C GLY A 39 -11.53 24.22 -11.30
N PHE A 40 -10.59 23.64 -12.06
CA PHE A 40 -9.38 22.96 -11.59
C PHE A 40 -8.09 23.57 -12.18
N SER A 41 -8.14 24.67 -12.92
CA SER A 41 -6.96 25.22 -13.63
C SER A 41 -6.04 26.11 -12.79
N ASN A 42 -6.38 26.41 -11.53
CA ASN A 42 -5.65 27.37 -10.68
C ASN A 42 -4.96 26.75 -9.46
N TYR A 43 -4.75 25.43 -9.44
CA TYR A 43 -3.78 24.86 -8.50
C TYR A 43 -2.44 24.78 -9.21
N SER A 44 -1.64 25.84 -9.07
CA SER A 44 -0.21 25.71 -9.30
C SER A 44 0.29 24.69 -8.27
N LEU A 45 0.70 23.51 -8.72
CA LEU A 45 1.41 22.51 -7.92
C LEU A 45 2.83 22.98 -7.53
N ASP A 46 3.14 24.25 -7.72
CA ASP A 46 4.44 24.88 -7.45
C ASP A 46 4.76 24.94 -5.95
N HIS A 47 3.75 24.69 -5.11
CA HIS A 47 3.90 24.44 -3.67
C HIS A 47 3.15 23.15 -3.28
N ALA A 48 3.49 22.03 -3.92
CA ALA A 48 3.15 20.73 -3.35
C ALA A 48 3.71 20.70 -1.92
N GLY A 49 2.83 20.81 -0.92
CA GLY A 49 3.23 20.77 0.48
C GLY A 49 4.08 19.53 0.75
N LEU A 50 4.96 19.61 1.74
CA LEU A 50 5.66 18.42 2.23
C LEU A 50 4.62 17.45 2.77
N TYR A 51 4.22 16.50 1.93
CA TYR A 51 3.29 15.46 2.33
C TYR A 51 3.96 14.60 3.39
N PRO A 52 3.24 14.20 4.44
CA PRO A 52 3.78 13.28 5.43
C PRO A 52 4.30 12.02 4.72
N ARG A 53 5.39 11.44 5.24
CA ARG A 53 6.00 10.24 4.65
C ARG A 53 4.98 9.10 4.40
N ALA A 54 3.93 9.04 5.22
CA ALA A 54 2.80 8.11 5.07
C ALA A 54 2.05 8.22 3.73
N ASP A 55 2.11 9.36 3.04
CA ASP A 55 1.49 9.54 1.72
C ASP A 55 2.39 9.05 0.56
N THR A 56 3.68 8.86 0.82
CA THR A 56 4.67 8.50 -0.21
C THR A 56 5.14 7.06 -0.12
N VAL A 57 5.11 6.46 1.08
CA VAL A 57 5.51 5.08 1.31
C VAL A 57 4.61 4.38 2.32
N PRO A 58 4.48 3.03 2.25
CA PRO A 58 3.72 2.26 3.22
C PRO A 58 4.27 2.34 4.65
N ILE A 59 3.41 2.05 5.62
CA ILE A 59 3.68 2.29 7.04
C ILE A 59 4.84 1.46 7.60
N LEU A 60 5.07 0.24 7.09
CA LEU A 60 6.11 -0.67 7.59
C LEU A 60 7.44 -0.56 6.84
N THR A 61 7.68 0.51 6.09
CA THR A 61 8.94 0.72 5.34
C THR A 61 10.18 0.80 6.25
N GLY A 62 10.00 0.97 7.58
CA GLY A 62 11.09 0.89 8.56
C GLY A 62 11.55 -0.53 8.87
N ASP A 63 10.65 -1.52 8.76
CA ASP A 63 10.88 -2.91 9.17
C ASP A 63 10.95 -3.87 7.98
N TYR A 64 10.24 -3.55 6.90
CA TYR A 64 10.17 -4.31 5.66
C TYR A 64 10.56 -3.44 4.47
N LYS A 65 11.29 -4.03 3.53
CA LYS A 65 11.70 -3.32 2.32
C LYS A 65 10.48 -3.10 1.42
N TYR A 66 10.24 -1.84 1.05
CA TYR A 66 9.16 -1.47 0.15
C TYR A 66 9.48 -1.90 -1.28
N THR A 67 8.56 -2.60 -1.94
CA THR A 67 8.71 -3.08 -3.33
C THR A 67 8.73 -1.94 -4.35
N GLY A 68 8.19 -0.78 -4.01
CA GLY A 68 8.01 0.34 -4.96
C GLY A 68 6.76 0.21 -5.83
N ASN A 69 6.02 -0.90 -5.72
CA ASN A 69 4.79 -1.13 -6.46
C ASN A 69 3.67 -0.23 -5.93
N LYS A 70 3.06 0.54 -6.83
CA LYS A 70 1.90 1.42 -6.54
C LYS A 70 0.57 0.78 -6.91
N ASN A 71 0.60 -0.45 -7.42
CA ASN A 71 -0.55 -1.25 -7.80
C ASN A 71 -0.71 -2.45 -6.86
N VAL A 72 -1.78 -3.19 -7.07
CA VAL A 72 -2.00 -4.51 -6.48
C VAL A 72 -1.09 -5.56 -7.15
N SER A 73 -0.92 -6.71 -6.51
CA SER A 73 -0.30 -7.89 -7.12
C SER A 73 -1.29 -8.60 -8.05
N ASP A 74 -0.78 -9.46 -8.91
CA ASP A 74 -1.60 -10.33 -9.77
C ASP A 74 -2.03 -11.62 -9.05
N ASN A 75 -1.90 -11.65 -7.70
CA ASN A 75 -2.14 -12.84 -6.90
C ASN A 75 -3.64 -13.18 -6.82
N SER A 76 -3.93 -14.46 -6.98
CA SER A 76 -5.23 -15.11 -6.76
C SER A 76 -5.31 -15.77 -5.38
N TYR A 77 -6.52 -16.12 -4.94
CA TYR A 77 -6.72 -16.83 -3.67
C TYR A 77 -5.96 -18.17 -3.60
N SER A 78 -5.74 -18.83 -4.74
CA SER A 78 -4.96 -20.06 -4.86
C SER A 78 -3.44 -19.85 -4.80
N GLU A 79 -2.95 -18.63 -4.93
CA GLU A 79 -1.51 -18.32 -4.86
C GLU A 79 -1.12 -17.83 -3.46
N ILE A 80 -2.04 -17.16 -2.75
CA ILE A 80 -1.74 -16.56 -1.44
C ILE A 80 -1.74 -17.55 -0.27
N TRP A 81 -2.35 -18.73 -0.40
CA TRP A 81 -2.50 -19.64 0.74
C TRP A 81 -1.17 -20.18 1.28
N TRP A 82 -0.14 -20.30 0.43
CA TRP A 82 1.21 -20.72 0.83
C TRP A 82 1.96 -19.66 1.64
N HIS A 83 1.51 -18.40 1.62
CA HIS A 83 2.12 -17.34 2.44
C HIS A 83 1.83 -17.54 3.92
N TYR A 84 0.75 -18.27 4.26
CA TYR A 84 0.47 -18.62 5.64
C TYR A 84 1.46 -19.70 6.12
N PRO A 85 2.18 -19.46 7.22
CA PRO A 85 3.17 -20.42 7.69
C PRO A 85 2.48 -21.70 8.17
N ILE A 86 2.78 -22.82 7.50
CA ILE A 86 2.35 -24.15 7.95
C ILE A 86 3.40 -24.66 8.94
N PHE A 87 3.06 -24.65 10.22
CA PHE A 87 3.90 -25.26 11.25
C PHE A 87 3.76 -26.78 11.18
N LYS A 88 4.88 -27.49 11.17
CA LYS A 88 4.88 -28.95 11.37
C LYS A 88 4.55 -29.21 12.84
N GLU A 89 3.28 -29.34 13.16
CA GLU A 89 2.87 -29.81 14.49
C GLU A 89 3.35 -31.24 14.69
N GLY A 90 4.08 -31.49 15.79
CA GLY A 90 4.58 -32.83 16.15
C GLY A 90 6.08 -32.94 16.44
N SER A 91 6.85 -31.85 16.41
CA SER A 91 8.25 -31.89 16.83
C SER A 91 8.36 -31.64 18.34
N TYR A 92 9.11 -32.47 19.06
CA TYR A 92 9.59 -32.18 20.42
C TYR A 92 10.43 -30.89 20.50
N LYS A 93 10.79 -30.28 19.36
CA LYS A 93 11.27 -28.90 19.31
C LYS A 93 10.07 -28.01 19.61
N GLN A 94 10.10 -27.29 20.74
CA GLN A 94 9.14 -26.23 21.06
C GLN A 94 9.19 -25.12 20.00
N ILE A 95 8.66 -25.38 18.82
CA ILE A 95 8.41 -24.38 17.78
C ILE A 95 7.01 -23.88 18.10
N THR A 96 6.93 -22.82 18.88
CA THR A 96 5.66 -22.15 19.12
C THR A 96 5.18 -21.50 17.83
N ASN A 97 3.87 -21.47 17.60
CA ASN A 97 3.22 -20.73 16.51
C ASN A 97 3.46 -19.20 16.55
N ASN A 98 4.12 -18.69 17.58
CA ASN A 98 4.54 -17.29 17.69
C ASN A 98 5.84 -17.05 16.90
N LEU A 99 5.71 -16.72 15.62
CA LEU A 99 6.84 -16.23 14.82
C LEU A 99 7.25 -14.84 15.32
N ARG A 100 8.53 -14.71 15.68
CA ARG A 100 9.14 -13.43 16.06
C ARG A 100 9.50 -12.60 14.84
N TYR A 101 9.90 -13.26 13.76
CA TYR A 101 10.28 -12.62 12.50
C TYR A 101 9.50 -13.24 11.36
N TRP A 102 8.67 -12.42 10.73
CA TRP A 102 7.87 -12.79 9.57
C TRP A 102 8.63 -12.46 8.29
N LYS A 103 8.48 -13.32 7.28
CA LYS A 103 9.07 -13.14 5.94
C LYS A 103 8.51 -11.89 5.24
N ASN A 104 7.22 -11.65 5.42
CA ASN A 104 6.47 -10.54 4.85
C ASN A 104 5.34 -10.21 5.84
N PRO A 105 4.93 -8.93 6.01
CA PRO A 105 3.73 -8.62 6.78
C PRO A 105 2.46 -9.19 6.14
N ASP A 106 2.49 -9.51 4.84
CA ASP A 106 1.39 -10.13 4.12
C ASP A 106 1.49 -11.66 4.25
N GLU A 107 0.69 -12.24 5.14
CA GLU A 107 0.71 -13.69 5.48
C GLU A 107 -0.35 -14.50 4.72
N GLY A 108 -0.84 -14.01 3.58
CA GLY A 108 -1.89 -14.69 2.82
C GLY A 108 -3.30 -14.55 3.42
N THR A 109 -3.47 -13.69 4.43
CA THR A 109 -4.75 -13.40 5.11
C THR A 109 -5.34 -12.04 4.71
N CYS A 110 -4.88 -11.47 3.60
CA CYS A 110 -5.34 -10.16 3.13
C CYS A 110 -6.83 -10.18 2.79
N VAL A 111 -7.49 -9.01 2.91
CA VAL A 111 -8.92 -8.85 2.60
C VAL A 111 -9.26 -9.32 1.18
N ARG A 112 -8.35 -9.11 0.23
CA ARG A 112 -8.41 -9.67 -1.12
C ARG A 112 -7.02 -10.12 -1.56
N ALA A 113 -6.97 -11.15 -2.40
CA ALA A 113 -5.72 -11.80 -2.76
C ALA A 113 -4.71 -10.87 -3.46
N GLU A 114 -5.21 -9.94 -4.27
CA GLU A 114 -4.39 -8.98 -4.99
C GLU A 114 -3.66 -7.97 -4.06
N PHE A 115 -4.07 -7.86 -2.79
CA PHE A 115 -3.35 -7.01 -1.84
C PHE A 115 -2.18 -7.73 -1.15
N CYS A 116 -2.15 -9.06 -1.17
CA CYS A 116 -1.06 -9.81 -0.57
C CYS A 116 0.21 -9.75 -1.42
N GLY A 117 1.34 -9.45 -0.78
CA GLY A 117 2.67 -9.44 -1.40
C GLY A 117 2.87 -8.28 -2.38
N ALA A 118 1.97 -7.29 -2.39
CA ALA A 118 2.04 -6.17 -3.33
C ALA A 118 3.01 -5.09 -2.84
N LEU A 119 2.98 -4.78 -1.55
CA LEU A 119 3.64 -3.60 -0.99
C LEU A 119 5.07 -3.87 -0.51
N TYR A 120 5.32 -5.04 0.09
CA TYR A 120 6.61 -5.33 0.73
C TYR A 120 7.32 -6.51 0.08
N GLU A 121 8.64 -6.43 0.00
CA GLU A 121 9.49 -7.55 -0.43
C GLU A 121 9.62 -8.59 0.68
N ASP A 122 9.76 -9.85 0.27
CA ASP A 122 10.10 -10.94 1.18
C ASP A 122 11.52 -10.76 1.74
N GLN A 123 11.65 -10.81 3.07
CA GLN A 123 12.95 -10.80 3.75
C GLN A 123 13.42 -12.23 4.08
N GLU A 124 14.74 -12.38 4.26
CA GLU A 124 15.30 -13.64 4.74
C GLU A 124 14.78 -13.96 6.15
N ASN A 125 14.32 -15.19 6.34
CA ASN A 125 13.80 -15.64 7.63
C ASN A 125 14.93 -15.66 8.65
N LYS A 126 14.89 -14.73 9.61
CA LYS A 126 15.69 -14.82 10.83
C LYS A 126 15.24 -16.05 11.63
N SER A 127 16.18 -16.64 12.36
CA SER A 127 15.85 -17.74 13.26
C SER A 127 14.82 -17.27 14.29
N ASN A 128 13.69 -17.97 14.36
CA ASN A 128 12.69 -17.82 15.41
C ASN A 128 13.08 -18.56 16.69
N ILE A 129 14.25 -19.23 16.70
CA ILE A 129 14.79 -19.89 17.89
C ILE A 129 15.29 -18.80 18.84
N VAL A 130 14.58 -18.65 19.96
CA VAL A 130 15.05 -17.83 21.08
C VAL A 130 15.96 -18.70 21.93
N LEU A 131 17.25 -18.35 21.97
CA LEU A 131 18.19 -18.96 22.89
C LEU A 131 18.09 -18.26 24.25
N PRO A 132 18.30 -18.97 25.37
CA PRO A 132 18.42 -18.32 26.67
C PRO A 132 19.54 -17.29 26.63
N LEU A 133 19.34 -16.19 27.37
CA LEU A 133 20.40 -15.20 27.56
C LEU A 133 21.62 -15.87 28.22
N PRO A 134 22.85 -15.45 27.88
CA PRO A 134 24.03 -15.94 28.57
C PRO A 134 23.93 -15.62 30.07
N GLU A 135 24.69 -16.37 30.87
CA GLU A 135 24.79 -16.13 32.31
C GLU A 135 25.11 -14.66 32.60
N SER A 136 24.49 -14.13 33.66
CA SER A 136 24.76 -12.74 34.06
C SER A 136 26.21 -12.60 34.48
N PRO A 137 26.94 -11.58 33.99
CA PRO A 137 28.23 -11.21 34.56
C PRO A 137 28.09 -10.93 36.05
N ASP A 138 29.13 -11.27 36.81
CA ASP A 138 29.17 -10.95 38.22
C ASP A 138 29.19 -9.44 38.44
N GLY A 139 28.25 -8.95 39.26
CA GLY A 139 28.14 -7.53 39.56
C GLY A 139 27.13 -7.23 40.66
N PRO A 140 27.06 -5.96 41.10
CA PRO A 140 26.09 -5.52 42.10
C PRO A 140 24.70 -5.43 41.49
N GLY A 141 23.73 -6.06 42.15
CA GLY A 141 22.29 -5.91 41.88
C GLY A 141 21.68 -6.92 40.89
N PRO A 142 20.35 -7.09 40.93
CA PRO A 142 19.62 -7.92 39.98
C PRO A 142 19.53 -7.24 38.61
N ARG A 143 19.64 -8.02 37.53
CA ARG A 143 19.41 -7.56 36.15
C ARG A 143 18.11 -8.15 35.62
N VAL A 144 17.28 -7.32 34.98
CA VAL A 144 16.00 -7.76 34.40
C VAL A 144 16.27 -8.81 33.31
N ASN A 145 15.54 -9.93 33.36
CA ASN A 145 15.67 -11.09 32.46
C ASN A 145 16.97 -11.91 32.59
N TYR A 146 17.78 -11.69 33.63
CA TYR A 146 18.95 -12.52 33.91
C TYR A 146 18.74 -13.32 35.19
N TYR A 147 19.15 -14.59 35.16
CA TYR A 147 19.14 -15.48 36.32
C TYR A 147 20.59 -15.73 36.77
N ARG A 148 20.86 -15.59 38.07
CA ARG A 148 22.12 -16.00 38.71
C ARG A 148 21.80 -17.17 39.62
N THR A 149 22.39 -18.30 39.33
CA THR A 149 22.22 -19.52 40.13
C THR A 149 23.52 -20.31 40.04
N ASP A 150 23.98 -20.84 41.18
CA ASP A 150 25.19 -21.67 41.25
C ASP A 150 24.97 -23.05 40.60
N VAL A 151 23.72 -23.37 40.27
CA VAL A 151 23.29 -24.65 39.70
C VAL A 151 22.49 -24.38 38.43
N ASN A 152 22.78 -25.10 37.34
CA ASN A 152 22.02 -24.98 36.11
C ASN A 152 20.60 -25.55 36.32
N VAL A 153 19.61 -24.66 36.45
CA VAL A 153 18.21 -25.02 36.68
C VAL A 153 17.40 -25.15 35.38
N PHE A 154 18.03 -24.97 34.21
CA PHE A 154 17.35 -25.15 32.94
C PHE A 154 17.36 -26.64 32.54
N PRO A 155 16.19 -27.28 32.36
CA PRO A 155 16.11 -28.73 32.11
C PRO A 155 16.64 -29.18 30.74
N HIS A 156 17.09 -28.28 29.86
CA HIS A 156 17.52 -28.59 28.49
C HIS A 156 18.87 -28.00 28.07
N THR A 157 19.69 -27.55 29.01
CA THR A 157 21.08 -27.13 28.75
C THR A 157 22.06 -28.08 29.45
N THR A 158 21.85 -29.38 29.31
CA THR A 158 22.96 -30.31 29.51
C THR A 158 23.71 -30.37 28.18
N ASN A 159 25.00 -30.06 28.20
CA ASN A 159 25.91 -30.42 27.12
C ASN A 159 26.13 -31.96 27.06
N ASP A 160 25.15 -32.73 27.51
CA ASP A 160 25.13 -34.18 27.45
C ASP A 160 24.41 -34.61 26.16
N PHE A 161 25.06 -34.37 25.04
CA PHE A 161 24.97 -35.32 23.92
C PHE A 161 26.30 -36.08 23.85
N PRO A 162 26.57 -37.06 24.74
CA PRO A 162 27.63 -38.01 24.50
C PRO A 162 27.15 -38.95 23.39
N GLY A 163 27.51 -38.62 22.16
CA GLY A 163 27.44 -39.54 21.02
C GLY A 163 26.06 -39.76 20.42
N LEU A 164 25.84 -39.20 19.24
CA LEU A 164 25.07 -39.87 18.20
C LEU A 164 25.87 -39.78 16.90
N TYR A 165 26.27 -40.96 16.42
CA TYR A 165 26.74 -41.25 15.07
C TYR A 165 25.68 -40.90 14.03
#